data_AF-A0A966T6K9-F1
#
_entry.id   AF-A0A966T6K9-F1
#
_cell.length_a   1.000
_cell.length_b   1.000
_cell.length_c   1.000
_cell.angle_alpha   90.00
_cell.angle_beta   90.00
_cell.angle_gamma   90.00
#
_symmetry.space_group_name_H-M   'P 1'
#
loop_
_entity.id
_entity.type
_entity.pdbx_description
1 polymer ?
#
loop_
_entity_poly.entity_id
_entity_poly.type
_entity_poly.pdbx_seq_one_letter_code
_entity_poly.pdbx_strand_id
1 'polypeptide(L)' 'GIYADLGALALAVVLLAMALKMHDFWAQTDAQAKQTETIAFFKNVSMAGAALFIFALVANGGEFGPQVGDMLSLFNN' A
#
# COMPACT_ATOMS: atom_id res chain seq x y z
N GLY A 1 -7.99 -8.27 11.08
CA GLY A 1 -7.33 -8.12 12.39
C GLY A 1 -6.51 -6.84 12.46
N ILE A 2 -6.44 -6.18 13.63
CA ILE A 2 -5.87 -4.83 13.85
C ILE A 2 -4.49 -4.61 13.19
N TYR A 3 -3.63 -5.63 13.16
CA TYR A 3 -2.28 -5.53 12.58
C TYR A 3 -2.28 -5.43 11.04
N ALA A 4 -3.26 -6.02 10.36
CA ALA A 4 -3.36 -5.97 8.89
C ALA A 4 -3.81 -4.57 8.42
N ASP A 5 -4.74 -3.95 9.14
CA ASP A 5 -5.19 -2.59 8.89
C ASP A 5 -4.07 -1.57 9.06
N LEU A 6 -3.38 -1.62 10.20
CA LEU A 6 -2.28 -0.70 10.49
C LEU A 6 -1.11 -0.89 9.52
N GLY A 7 -0.82 -2.13 9.12
CA GLY A 7 0.21 -2.44 8.13
C GLY A 7 -0.11 -1.86 6.74
N ALA A 8 -1.35 -2.02 6.27
CA ALA A 8 -1.79 -1.48 4.98
C ALA A 8 -1.77 0.06 4.96
N LEU A 9 -2.23 0.71 6.03
CA LEU A 9 -2.19 2.15 6.16
C LEU A 9 -0.74 2.68 6.20
N ALA A 10 0.13 2.06 7.00
CA ALA A 10 1.54 2.44 7.08
C ALA A 10 2.24 2.26 5.73
N LEU A 11 1.96 1.16 5.02
CA LEU A 11 2.51 0.92 3.69
C LEU A 11 2.06 1.99 2.68
N ALA A 12 0.78 2.37 2.67
CA ALA A 12 0.27 3.42 1.79
C ALA A 12 0.99 4.76 2.04
N VAL A 13 1.18 5.15 3.31
CA VAL A 13 1.89 6.38 3.68
C VAL A 13 3.34 6.35 3.21
N VAL A 14 4.05 5.24 3.44
CA VAL A 14 5.46 5.09 3.01
C VAL A 14 5.58 5.16 1.49
N LEU A 15 4.69 4.50 0.75
CA LEU A 15 4.69 4.51 -0.71
C LEU A 15 4.45 5.92 -1.29
N LEU A 16 3.51 6.68 -0.71
CA LEU A 16 3.27 8.07 -1.12
C LEU A 16 4.44 8.99 -0.79
N ALA A 17 5.04 8.83 0.40
CA ALA A 17 6.24 9.58 0.77
C ALA A 17 7.42 9.29 -0.16
N MET A 18 7.64 8.02 -0.52
CA MET A 18 8.64 7.59 -1.50
C MET A 18 8.34 8.16 -2.89
N ALA A 19 7.08 8.10 -3.36
CA ALA A 19 6.69 8.66 -4.65
C ALA A 19 7.05 10.15 -4.75
N LEU A 20 6.74 10.93 -3.71
CA LEU A 20 7.00 12.37 -3.68
C LEU A 20 8.49 12.73 -3.53
N LYS A 21 9.26 11.95 -2.76
CA LYS A 21 10.68 12.26 -2.49
C LYS A 21 11.66 11.69 -3.52
N MET A 22 11.38 10.51 -4.09
CA MET A 22 12.33 9.79 -4.94
C MET A 22 11.96 9.82 -6.43
N HIS A 23 10.70 10.06 -6.78
CA HIS A 23 10.22 10.04 -8.17
C HIS A 23 9.66 11.39 -8.60
N ASP A 24 10.47 12.44 -8.42
CA ASP A 24 10.12 13.83 -8.67
C ASP A 24 10.17 14.20 -10.16
N PHE A 25 9.41 13.49 -11.00
CA PHE A 25 9.45 13.66 -12.45
C PHE A 25 9.20 15.10 -12.95
N TRP A 26 8.55 15.95 -12.15
CA TRP A 26 8.33 17.36 -12.45
C TRP A 26 9.62 18.21 -12.42
N ALA A 27 10.65 17.77 -11.68
CA ALA A 27 11.95 18.43 -11.62
C ALA A 27 12.90 17.99 -12.76
N GLN A 28 12.53 16.96 -13.53
CA GLN A 28 13.37 16.38 -14.57
C GLN A 28 13.25 17.14 -15.90
N THR A 29 14.40 17.47 -16.50
CA THR A 29 14.50 18.21 -17.78
C THR A 29 14.77 17.31 -18.97
N ASP A 30 15.50 16.20 -18.76
CA ASP A 30 15.70 15.18 -19.78
C ASP A 30 14.39 14.40 -20.03
N ALA A 31 14.01 14.23 -21.29
CA ALA A 31 12.74 13.63 -21.66
C ALA A 31 12.64 12.15 -21.27
N GLN A 32 13.75 11.40 -21.37
CA GLN A 32 13.78 9.97 -21.06
C GLN A 32 13.76 9.74 -19.55
N ALA A 33 14.53 10.51 -18.78
CA ALA A 33 14.51 10.50 -17.32
C ALA A 33 13.13 10.88 -16.79
N LYS A 34 12.51 11.93 -17.33
CA LYS A 34 11.17 12.37 -16.95
C LYS A 34 10.13 11.29 -17.16
N GLN A 35 10.15 10.59 -18.31
CA GLN A 35 9.23 9.49 -18.57
C GLN A 35 9.43 8.35 -17.56
N THR A 36 10.68 7.98 -17.30
CA THR A 36 11.04 6.90 -16.36
C THR A 36 10.56 7.22 -14.94
N GLU A 37 10.82 8.43 -14.45
CA GLU A 37 10.38 8.88 -13.12
C GLU A 37 8.85 9.01 -13.04
N THR A 38 8.18 9.42 -14.12
CA THR A 38 6.71 9.47 -14.17
C THR A 38 6.11 8.07 -13.98
N ILE A 39 6.67 7.06 -14.65
CA ILE A 39 6.22 5.66 -14.51
C ILE A 39 6.43 5.19 -13.07
N ALA A 40 7.61 5.44 -12.49
CA ALA A 40 7.93 5.03 -11.13
C ALA A 40 7.04 5.71 -10.08
N PHE A 41 6.75 7.00 -10.27
CA PHE A 41 5.79 7.76 -9.44
C PHE A 41 4.41 7.10 -9.44
N PHE A 42 3.81 6.89 -10.63
CA PHE A 42 2.49 6.29 -10.73
C PHE A 42 2.45 4.83 -10.27
N LYS A 43 3.55 4.09 -10.41
CA LYS A 43 3.69 2.76 -9.81
C LYS A 43 3.55 2.82 -8.28
N ASN A 44 4.26 3.71 -7.59
CA ASN A 44 4.12 3.84 -6.14
C ASN A 44 2.74 4.34 -5.72
N VAL A 45 2.16 5.29 -6.45
CA VAL A 45 0.80 5.79 -6.19
C VAL A 45 -0.27 4.70 -6.36
N SER A 46 -0.19 3.90 -7.44
CA SER A 46 -1.13 2.80 -7.68
C SER A 46 -1.01 1.71 -6.60
N MET A 47 0.22 1.36 -6.17
CA MET A 47 0.42 0.43 -5.07
C MET A 47 -0.10 0.98 -3.74
N ALA A 48 0.07 2.28 -3.47
CA ALA A 48 -0.52 2.94 -2.30
C ALA A 48 -2.06 2.91 -2.35
N GLY A 49 -2.64 3.13 -3.53
CA GLY A 49 -4.08 3.00 -3.76
C GLY A 49 -4.60 1.59 -3.49
N ALA A 50 -3.87 0.55 -3.94
CA ALA A 50 -4.21 -0.84 -3.63
C ALA A 50 -4.13 -1.13 -2.12
N ALA A 51 -3.10 -0.61 -1.43
CA ALA A 51 -2.97 -0.74 0.02
C ALA A 51 -4.13 -0.05 0.76
N LEU A 52 -4.54 1.16 0.34
CA LEU A 52 -5.70 1.85 0.90
C LEU A 52 -7.02 1.14 0.60
N PHE A 53 -7.15 0.52 -0.57
CA PHE A 53 -8.32 -0.29 -0.91
C PHE A 53 -8.45 -1.51 0.01
N ILE A 54 -7.34 -2.22 0.25
CA ILE A 54 -7.30 -3.35 1.20
C ILE A 54 -7.63 -2.85 2.62
N PHE A 55 -7.02 -1.75 3.07
CA PHE A 55 -7.34 -1.14 4.36
C PHE A 55 -8.83 -0.81 4.49
N ALA A 56 -9.42 -0.17 3.48
CA ALA A 56 -10.84 0.17 3.50
C ALA A 56 -11.72 -1.08 3.56
N LEU A 57 -11.39 -2.14 2.82
CA LEU A 57 -12.15 -3.39 2.87
C LEU A 57 -12.06 -4.06 4.25
N VAL A 58 -10.86 -4.21 4.81
CA VAL A 58 -10.67 -4.82 6.15
C VAL A 58 -11.37 -3.98 7.22
N ALA A 59 -11.24 -2.64 7.18
CA ALA A 59 -11.90 -1.74 8.10
C ALA A 59 -13.44 -1.81 8.05
N ASN A 60 -14.02 -2.19 6.91
CA ASN A 60 -15.46 -2.39 6.73
C ASN A 60 -15.92 -3.85 6.98
N GLY A 61 -15.08 -4.69 7.57
CA GLY A 61 -15.41 -6.09 7.90
C GLY A 61 -15.22 -7.06 6.74
N GLY A 62 -14.49 -6.68 5.70
CA GLY A 62 -14.08 -7.58 4.63
C GLY A 62 -13.13 -8.66 5.17
N GLU A 63 -13.54 -9.92 5.04
CA GLU A 63 -12.78 -11.06 5.53
C GLU A 63 -11.71 -11.46 4.50
N PHE A 64 -10.44 -11.22 4.82
CA PHE A 64 -9.30 -11.66 4.02
C PHE A 64 -8.81 -13.03 4.48
N GLY A 65 -9.62 -14.06 4.25
CA GLY A 65 -9.29 -15.45 4.57
C GLY A 65 -9.03 -15.73 6.05
N PRO A 66 -8.56 -16.95 6.40
CA PRO A 66 -8.36 -17.34 7.79
C PRO A 66 -7.37 -16.42 8.49
N GLN A 67 -7.86 -15.69 9.48
CA GLN A 67 -7.01 -14.81 10.28
C GLN A 67 -6.30 -15.66 11.34
N VAL A 68 -5.10 -15.26 11.77
CA VAL A 68 -4.34 -16.00 12.81
C VAL A 68 -5.18 -16.21 14.07
N GLY A 69 -6.11 -15.30 14.38
CA GLY A 69 -7.09 -15.46 15.46
C GLY A 69 -8.07 -16.62 15.26
N ASP A 70 -8.57 -16.83 14.04
CA ASP A 70 -9.42 -17.98 13.71
C ASP A 70 -8.64 -19.29 13.81
N MET A 71 -7.39 -19.33 13.34
CA MET A 71 -6.54 -20.53 13.49
C MET A 71 -6.23 -20.85 14.95
N LEU A 72 -5.98 -19.85 15.79
CA LEU A 72 -5.75 -20.04 17.22
C LEU A 72 -7.01 -20.56 17.95
N SER A 73 -8.20 -20.18 17.47
CA SER A 73 -9.47 -20.74 17.99
C SER A 73 -9.63 -22.24 17.72
N LEU A 74 -9.01 -22.76 16.65
CA LEU A 74 -9.02 -24.19 16.32
C LEU A 74 -8.17 -25.05 17.26
N PHE A 75 -7.24 -24.44 18.01
CA PHE A 75 -6.37 -25.14 18.96
C PHE A 75 -6.83 -25.02 20.42
N ASN A 76 -7.90 -24.25 20.69
CA ASN A 76 -8.46 -24.08 22.04
C ASN A 76 -9.64 -25.03 22.31
N ASN A 77 -9.50 -26.30 21.89
CA ASN A 77 -10.48 -27.36 22.13
C ASN A 77 -9.91 -28.39 23.11
#